data_AF-A8ZRI7-F1
#
_entry.id   AF-A8ZRI7-F1
#
_cell.length_a   1.000
_cell.length_b   1.000
_cell.length_c   1.000
_cell.angle_alpha   90.00
_cell.angle_beta   90.00
_cell.angle_gamma   90.00
#
_symmetry.space_group_name_H-M   'P 1'
#
loop_
_entity.id
_entity.type
_entity.pdbx_description
1 polymer ?
#
loop_
_entity_poly.entity_id
_entity_poly.type
_entity_poly.pdbx_seq_one_letter_code
_entity_poly.pdbx_strand_id
1 'polypeptide(L)' 'MREWTCPNCGETHDRDLNAALNIRDEGLRMLAAGTTESKNARGEGLRPANAGSPR' A
#
# COMPACT_ATOMS: atom_id res chain seq x y z
N MET A 1 10.14 -0.23 -8.13
CA MET A 1 10.66 1.11 -8.44
C MET A 1 10.15 1.48 -9.81
N ARG A 2 9.09 2.28 -9.85
CA ARG A 2 8.42 2.68 -11.09
C ARG A 2 8.85 4.09 -11.46
N GLU A 3 10.03 4.18 -12.05
CA GLU A 3 10.63 5.43 -12.49
C GLU A 3 9.81 6.06 -13.63
N TRP A 4 9.78 7.39 -13.67
CA TRP A 4 9.18 8.14 -14.77
C TRP A 4 10.06 9.34 -15.11
N THR A 5 10.49 9.41 -16.36
CA THR A 5 11.22 10.57 -16.86
C THR A 5 10.23 11.67 -17.24
N CYS A 6 10.40 12.84 -16.64
CA CYS A 6 9.57 13.99 -16.95
C CYS A 6 9.90 14.51 -18.35
N PRO A 7 8.92 14.63 -19.26
CA PRO A 7 9.16 15.11 -20.62
C PRO A 7 9.48 16.61 -20.67
N ASN A 8 9.21 17.37 -19.60
CA ASN A 8 9.45 18.81 -19.55
C ASN A 8 10.84 19.15 -19.02
N CYS A 9 11.32 18.47 -17.98
CA CYS A 9 12.64 18.74 -17.39
C CYS A 9 13.69 17.67 -17.69
N GLY A 10 13.32 16.52 -18.26
CA GLY A 10 14.24 15.43 -18.59
C GLY A 10 14.72 14.60 -17.41
N GLU A 11 14.37 14.97 -16.18
CA GLU A 11 14.78 14.27 -14.97
C GLU A 11 13.96 12.99 -14.75
N THR A 12 14.61 11.93 -14.26
CA THR A 12 13.93 10.69 -13.88
C THR A 12 13.48 10.76 -12.44
N HIS A 13 12.17 10.79 -12.23
CA HIS A 13 11.57 10.85 -10.91
C HIS A 13 11.24 9.45 -10.41
N ASP A 14 11.58 9.20 -9.15
CA ASP A 14 11.04 8.06 -8.42
C ASP A 14 9.61 8.37 -7.97
N ARG A 15 8.65 7.77 -8.67
CA ARG A 15 7.23 7.92 -8.37
C ARG A 15 6.85 7.27 -7.04
N ASP A 16 7.63 6.27 -6.61
CA ASP A 16 7.40 5.52 -5.38
C ASP A 16 7.93 6.29 -4.15
N LEU A 17 8.81 7.29 -4.35
CA LEU A 17 9.37 8.11 -3.26
C LEU A 17 8.28 8.90 -2.52
N ASN A 18 7.36 9.54 -3.25
CA ASN A 18 6.25 10.27 -2.61
C ASN A 18 5.34 9.33 -1.84
N ALA A 19 5.10 8.12 -2.35
CA ALA A 19 4.33 7.10 -1.63
C ALA A 19 5.06 6.64 -0.37
N ALA A 20 6.37 6.40 -0.44
CA ALA A 20 7.19 6.02 0.70
C ALA A 20 7.21 7.10 1.80
N LEU A 21 7.32 8.38 1.42
CA LEU A 21 7.26 9.50 2.35
C LEU A 21 5.89 9.57 3.05
N ASN A 22 4.80 9.48 2.30
CA ASN A 22 3.45 9.51 2.86
C ASN A 22 3.19 8.33 3.83
N ILE A 23 3.64 7.12 3.47
CA ILE A 23 3.50 5.93 4.32
C ILE A 23 4.29 6.10 5.62
N ARG A 24 5.52 6.61 5.54
CA ARG A 24 6.38 6.87 6.71
C ARG A 24 5.72 7.87 7.65
N ASP A 25 5.27 9.00 7.12
CA ASP A 25 4.75 10.09 7.94
C ASP A 25 3.43 9.69 8.63
N GLU A 26 2.57 8.93 7.95
CA GLU A 26 1.36 8.36 8.56
C GLU A 26 1.69 7.33 9.64
N GLY A 27 2.69 6.46 9.41
CA GLY A 27 3.18 5.53 10.43
C GLY A 27 3.68 6.25 11.69
N LEU A 28 4.44 7.34 11.52
CA LEU A 28 4.89 8.17 12.64
C LEU A 28 3.72 8.84 13.37
N ARG A 29 2.71 9.33 12.64
CA ARG A 29 1.49 9.90 13.23
C ARG A 29 0.74 8.87 14.07
N MET A 30 0.59 7.64 13.58
CA MET A 30 -0.08 6.55 14.30
C MET A 30 0.66 6.17 15.58
N LEU A 31 2.00 6.13 15.56
CA LEU A 31 2.83 5.87 16.74
C LEU A 31 2.71 6.99 17.77
N ALA A 32 2.78 8.25 17.33
CA ALA A 32 2.64 9.42 18.21
C ALA A 32 1.24 9.52 18.84
N ALA A 33 0.20 9.09 18.12
CA ALA A 33 -1.18 9.06 18.61
C ALA A 33 -1.47 7.88 19.57
N GLY A 34 -0.50 6.99 19.84
CA GLY A 34 -0.69 5.83 20.72
C GLY A 34 -1.59 4.74 20.13
N THR A 35 -1.99 4.86 18.87
CA THR A 35 -2.83 3.87 18.16
C THR A 35 -1.94 2.76 17.59
N THR A 36 -1.57 1.81 18.45
CA THR A 36 -0.96 0.53 18.02
C THR A 36 -2.09 -0.49 17.82
N GLU A 37 -2.80 -0.40 16.70
CA GLU A 37 -3.68 -1.48 16.24
C GLU A 37 -2.87 -2.37 15.29
N SER A 38 -2.06 -3.30 15.82
CA SER A 38 -1.66 -4.47 15.04
C SER A 38 -2.83 -5.46 15.00
N LYS A 39 -3.83 -5.19 14.16
CA LYS A 39 -4.67 -6.26 13.63
C LYS A 39 -3.85 -6.98 12.58
N ASN A 40 -2.97 -7.85 13.08
CA ASN A 40 -2.40 -8.93 12.31
C ASN A 40 -3.55 -9.61 11.56
N ALA A 41 -3.50 -9.57 10.24
CA ALA A 41 -4.43 -10.30 9.38
C ALA A 41 -4.21 -11.80 9.60
N ARG A 42 -4.73 -12.34 10.70
CA ARG A 42 -4.84 -13.77 10.91
C ARG A 42 -5.94 -14.27 9.98
N GLY A 43 -5.55 -14.56 8.74
CA GLY A 43 -6.22 -15.55 7.91
C GLY A 43 -7.70 -15.30 7.61
N GLU A 44 -8.09 -14.06 7.28
CA GLU A 44 -9.40 -13.82 6.67
C GLU A 44 -9.37 -14.41 5.25
N GLY A 45 -9.85 -15.64 5.11
CA GLY A 45 -9.95 -16.36 3.86
C GLY A 45 -10.82 -15.60 2.86
N LEU A 46 -10.18 -14.85 1.97
CA LEU A 46 -10.84 -14.25 0.81
C LEU A 46 -11.23 -15.37 -0.17
N ARG A 47 -12.45 -15.91 -0.01
CA ARG A 47 -13.41 -16.29 -1.07
C ARG A 47 -14.62 -17.07 -0.50
N PRO A 48 -15.82 -16.47 -0.43
CA PRO A 48 -17.04 -17.26 -0.32
C PRO A 48 -17.37 -17.91 -1.68
N ALA A 49 -18.07 -19.04 -1.58
CA ALA A 49 -18.26 -20.06 -2.60
C ALA A 49 -18.83 -19.55 -3.93
N ASN A 50 -18.13 -19.85 -5.02
CA ASN A 50 -18.78 -20.07 -6.31
C ASN A 50 -18.36 -21.46 -6.80
N ALA A 51 -18.89 -22.48 -6.12
CA ALA A 51 -18.90 -23.83 -6.65
C ALA A 51 -20.00 -23.86 -7.73
N GLY A 52 -19.60 -23.65 -8.98
CA GLY A 52 -20.45 -23.98 -10.11
C GLY A 52 -20.80 -25.47 -10.04
N SER A 53 -22.07 -25.78 -9.80
CA SER A 53 -22.62 -27.13 -9.95
C SER A 53 -22.43 -27.60 -11.39
N PRO A 54 -21.89 -28.80 -11.64
CA PRO A 54 -21.94 -29.40 -12.96
C PRO A 54 -23.24 -30.19 -13.11
N ARG A 55 -24.09 -29.77 -14.05
CA ARG A 55 -24.75 -30.61 -15.07
C ARG A 55 -25.61 -29.75 -15.99
#